data_AF-A0A1C3WTA8-F1
#
_entry.id   AF-A0A1C3WTA8-F1
#
_cell.length_a   1.000
_cell.length_b   1.000
_cell.length_c   1.000
_cell.angle_alpha   90.00
_cell.angle_beta   90.00
_cell.angle_gamma   90.00
#
_symmetry.space_group_name_H-M   'P 1'
#
loop_
_entity.id
_entity.type
_entity.pdbx_description
1 polymer ?
#
loop_
_entity_poly.entity_id
_entity_poly.type
_entity_poly.pdbx_seq_one_letter_code
_entity_poly.pdbx_strand_id
1 'polypeptide(L)'
;MNWKKGAAGLLFALASMGTAQADVGRNSYDRGDIKSGLDYWRPLANKGNVAAQLKLGQMYEDGNGVGKNLTLALSWYKKAADQGNAEAQFNVGTMYDQGEGVTADKSQAIAWYKKAAAQGYLNAQYNLGVVYDTGQGVAQDKPQAFAWYSKAAEQGDADAQFNVGTMYDQGDGTDKNKSKAVTWYRKAAEQGKVEAQYNLGIMYRDGEGVAKDGAAAFSWFKKAAEQGDASAQFNIGAMYADGDGIGQDDAQAIAWFLKAAAQNDVEAEYNLGVMFRDGEGVTKNGPKAIYWFERAAEHRYADAAYNLAMMYRDGDGVAADAAKAAEWFRKAKHLGYDGNADEQPEDPSGGQTIPI
;
A
#
# COMPACT_ATOMS: atom_id res chain seq x y z
N MET A 1 -60.02 45.94 -32.76
CA MET A 1 -58.86 46.41 -31.96
C MET A 1 -59.23 46.13 -30.51
N ASN A 2 -58.66 45.20 -29.73
CA ASN A 2 -57.40 44.48 -29.80
C ASN A 2 -57.57 43.17 -28.98
N TRP A 3 -56.96 42.07 -29.41
CA TRP A 3 -56.84 40.81 -28.66
C TRP A 3 -55.41 40.68 -28.11
N LYS A 4 -55.29 39.92 -27.01
CA LYS A 4 -54.10 39.23 -26.45
C LYS A 4 -53.57 39.73 -25.11
N LYS A 5 -54.02 39.03 -24.06
CA LYS A 5 -53.24 38.67 -22.87
C LYS A 5 -52.84 37.19 -23.00
N GLY A 6 -51.67 36.82 -22.46
CA GLY A 6 -51.35 35.44 -22.08
C GLY A 6 -50.14 34.83 -22.79
N ALA A 7 -48.94 35.02 -22.21
CA ALA A 7 -47.76 34.19 -22.54
C ALA A 7 -46.66 34.16 -21.46
N ALA A 8 -46.73 34.98 -20.40
CA ALA A 8 -45.63 35.10 -19.44
C ALA A 8 -45.63 34.07 -18.29
N GLY A 9 -46.67 33.25 -18.14
CA GLY A 9 -46.81 32.29 -17.03
C GLY A 9 -46.27 30.87 -17.27
N LEU A 10 -45.92 30.50 -18.51
CA LEU A 10 -45.53 29.11 -18.85
C LEU A 10 -44.01 28.86 -18.83
N LEU A 11 -43.18 29.91 -18.89
CA LEU A 11 -41.72 29.76 -19.02
C LEU A 11 -41.02 29.53 -17.67
N PHE A 12 -41.57 30.03 -16.55
CA PHE A 12 -41.01 29.77 -15.22
C PHE A 12 -41.43 28.42 -14.61
N ALA A 13 -42.57 27.86 -15.03
CA ALA A 13 -43.05 26.56 -14.56
C ALA A 13 -42.30 25.37 -15.21
N LEU A 14 -41.78 25.53 -16.43
CA LEU A 14 -41.03 24.47 -17.13
C LEU A 14 -39.59 24.31 -16.60
N ALA A 15 -38.98 25.39 -16.11
CA ALA A 15 -37.66 25.34 -15.49
C ALA A 15 -37.67 24.67 -14.10
N SER A 16 -38.73 24.87 -13.31
CA SER A 16 -38.87 24.24 -11.98
C SER A 16 -39.33 22.78 -12.03
N MET A 17 -40.01 22.35 -13.11
CA MET A 17 -40.38 20.95 -13.31
C MET A 17 -39.18 20.09 -13.75
N GLY A 18 -38.24 20.64 -14.54
CA GLY A 18 -37.05 19.92 -14.99
C GLY A 18 -36.10 19.52 -13.87
N THR A 19 -35.95 20.37 -12.84
CA THR A 19 -35.14 20.08 -11.65
C THR A 19 -35.85 19.10 -10.71
N ALA A 20 -37.16 19.28 -10.47
CA ALA A 20 -37.93 18.41 -9.60
C ALA A 20 -38.03 16.96 -10.14
N GLN A 21 -38.13 16.78 -11.46
CA GLN A 21 -38.19 15.44 -12.06
C GLN A 21 -36.82 14.74 -12.07
N ALA A 22 -35.73 15.51 -12.16
CA ALA A 22 -34.35 15.03 -11.97
C ALA A 22 -34.11 14.53 -10.55
N ASP A 23 -34.66 15.23 -9.57
CA ASP A 23 -34.61 14.79 -8.18
C ASP A 23 -35.49 13.56 -7.94
N VAL A 24 -36.66 13.43 -8.59
CA VAL A 24 -37.53 12.24 -8.42
C VAL A 24 -36.94 10.98 -9.04
N GLY A 25 -36.39 11.04 -10.26
CA GLY A 25 -35.76 9.88 -10.90
C GLY A 25 -34.49 9.41 -10.19
N ARG A 26 -33.71 10.36 -9.66
CA ARG A 26 -32.55 10.11 -8.78
C ARG A 26 -33.00 9.48 -7.45
N ASN A 27 -34.01 10.07 -6.78
CA ASN A 27 -34.57 9.58 -5.52
C ASN A 27 -35.29 8.22 -5.63
N SER A 28 -35.77 7.80 -6.80
CA SER A 28 -36.39 6.47 -6.98
C SER A 28 -35.35 5.36 -7.19
N TYR A 29 -34.23 5.68 -7.87
CA TYR A 29 -33.06 4.80 -7.96
C TYR A 29 -32.44 4.56 -6.57
N ASP A 30 -32.30 5.63 -5.77
CA ASP A 30 -31.78 5.55 -4.40
C ASP A 30 -32.71 4.79 -3.44
N ARG A 31 -33.97 4.56 -3.84
CA ARG A 31 -34.98 3.76 -3.11
C ARG A 31 -35.12 2.32 -3.62
N GLY A 32 -34.25 1.86 -4.52
CA GLY A 32 -34.23 0.48 -5.01
C GLY A 32 -35.20 0.17 -6.17
N ASP A 33 -35.92 1.17 -6.70
CA ASP A 33 -36.71 1.00 -7.93
C ASP A 33 -35.87 1.34 -9.16
N ILE A 34 -35.04 0.36 -9.53
CA ILE A 34 -34.06 0.50 -10.60
C ILE A 34 -34.74 0.62 -11.99
N LYS A 35 -35.95 0.07 -12.14
CA LYS A 35 -36.74 0.13 -13.39
C LYS A 35 -37.24 1.55 -13.66
N SER A 36 -37.79 2.21 -12.65
CA SER A 36 -38.19 3.63 -12.74
C SER A 36 -37.00 4.55 -13.03
N GLY A 37 -35.81 4.21 -12.51
CA GLY A 37 -34.56 4.90 -12.85
C GLY A 37 -34.22 4.80 -14.35
N LEU A 38 -34.31 3.60 -14.94
CA LEU A 38 -34.04 3.40 -16.36
C LEU A 38 -35.02 4.17 -17.26
N ASP A 39 -36.31 4.10 -16.95
CA ASP A 39 -37.38 4.80 -17.70
C ASP A 39 -37.21 6.32 -17.64
N TYR A 40 -36.59 6.83 -16.56
CA TYR A 40 -36.23 8.23 -16.41
C TYR A 40 -34.97 8.63 -17.20
N TRP A 41 -33.86 7.89 -17.03
CA TRP A 41 -32.57 8.27 -17.60
C TRP A 41 -32.51 8.07 -19.12
N ARG A 42 -33.19 7.05 -19.66
CA ARG A 42 -33.06 6.68 -21.07
C ARG A 42 -33.52 7.77 -22.05
N PRO A 43 -34.71 8.39 -21.89
CA PRO A 43 -35.12 9.49 -22.75
C PRO A 43 -34.19 10.70 -22.67
N LEU A 44 -33.62 10.99 -21.49
CA LEU A 44 -32.71 12.12 -21.30
C LEU A 44 -31.35 11.87 -21.95
N ALA A 45 -30.79 10.67 -21.77
CA ALA A 45 -29.53 10.28 -22.38
C ALA A 45 -29.61 10.31 -23.93
N ASN A 46 -30.76 9.87 -24.47
CA ASN A 46 -31.06 9.95 -25.91
C ASN A 46 -31.15 11.40 -26.41
N LYS A 47 -31.54 12.35 -25.55
CA LYS A 47 -31.56 13.79 -25.86
C LYS A 47 -30.22 14.50 -25.63
N GLY A 48 -29.15 13.76 -25.34
CA GLY A 48 -27.82 14.33 -25.16
C GLY A 48 -27.48 14.72 -23.72
N ASN A 49 -28.36 14.47 -22.74
CA ASN A 49 -28.05 14.83 -21.35
C ASN A 49 -26.85 14.02 -20.83
N VAL A 50 -25.75 14.72 -20.54
CA VAL A 50 -24.46 14.14 -20.15
C VAL A 50 -24.56 13.27 -18.89
N ALA A 51 -25.23 13.77 -17.84
CA ALA A 51 -25.39 13.04 -16.59
C ALA A 51 -26.21 11.74 -16.78
N ALA A 52 -27.25 11.80 -17.62
CA ALA A 52 -28.04 10.62 -17.97
C ALA A 52 -27.25 9.60 -18.80
N GLN A 53 -26.38 10.06 -19.71
CA GLN A 53 -25.50 9.18 -20.48
C GLN A 53 -24.46 8.50 -19.59
N LEU A 54 -23.79 9.25 -18.70
CA LEU A 54 -22.90 8.70 -17.70
C LEU A 54 -23.62 7.66 -16.84
N LYS A 55 -24.82 7.99 -16.33
CA LYS A 55 -25.59 7.08 -15.47
C LYS A 55 -26.02 5.81 -16.19
N LEU A 56 -26.44 5.88 -17.46
CA LEU A 56 -26.73 4.68 -18.25
C LEU A 56 -25.48 3.83 -18.46
N GLY A 57 -24.31 4.44 -18.64
CA GLY A 57 -23.03 3.73 -18.70
C GLY A 57 -22.82 2.86 -17.47
N GLN A 58 -22.92 3.47 -16.28
CA GLN A 58 -22.79 2.80 -14.98
C GLN A 58 -23.82 1.66 -14.82
N MET A 59 -25.07 1.92 -15.19
CA MET A 59 -26.13 0.89 -15.10
C MET A 59 -25.81 -0.34 -15.95
N TYR A 60 -25.31 -0.16 -17.17
CA TYR A 60 -24.92 -1.27 -18.04
C TYR A 60 -23.62 -1.96 -17.59
N GLU A 61 -22.69 -1.24 -16.97
CA GLU A 61 -21.45 -1.79 -16.42
C GLU A 61 -21.71 -2.72 -15.23
N ASP A 62 -22.54 -2.26 -14.30
CA ASP A 62 -22.87 -3.00 -13.07
C ASP A 62 -23.96 -4.07 -13.28
N GLY A 63 -24.77 -3.94 -14.34
CA GLY A 63 -26.00 -4.72 -14.50
C GLY A 63 -27.13 -4.27 -13.56
N ASN A 64 -27.13 -3.00 -13.17
CA ASN A 64 -28.12 -2.42 -12.27
C ASN A 64 -29.42 -2.10 -13.02
N GLY A 65 -30.43 -2.99 -12.89
CA GLY A 65 -31.77 -2.83 -13.50
C GLY A 65 -31.82 -3.06 -15.00
N VAL A 66 -30.67 -3.42 -15.60
CA VAL A 66 -30.49 -3.87 -16.97
C VAL A 66 -29.52 -5.05 -16.95
N GLY A 67 -29.54 -5.92 -17.97
CA GLY A 67 -28.48 -6.93 -18.09
C GLY A 67 -27.12 -6.26 -18.27
N LYS A 68 -26.11 -6.73 -17.52
CA LYS A 68 -24.72 -6.26 -17.66
C LYS A 68 -24.29 -6.34 -19.13
N ASN A 69 -23.83 -5.23 -19.68
CA ASN A 69 -23.41 -5.11 -21.07
C ASN A 69 -22.33 -4.04 -21.22
N LEU A 70 -21.06 -4.47 -21.16
CA LEU A 70 -19.90 -3.58 -21.20
C LEU A 70 -19.78 -2.83 -22.53
N THR A 71 -20.18 -3.41 -23.66
CA THR A 71 -20.18 -2.71 -24.95
C THR A 71 -21.17 -1.54 -24.97
N LEU A 72 -22.37 -1.72 -24.40
CA LEU A 72 -23.33 -0.64 -24.24
C LEU A 72 -22.87 0.38 -23.21
N ALA A 73 -22.28 -0.06 -22.10
CA ALA A 73 -21.69 0.85 -21.11
C ALA A 73 -20.65 1.79 -21.75
N LEU A 74 -19.70 1.22 -22.50
CA LEU A 74 -18.70 1.97 -23.25
C LEU A 74 -19.33 2.95 -24.23
N SER A 75 -20.38 2.54 -24.96
CA SER A 75 -21.06 3.41 -25.92
C SER A 75 -21.69 4.64 -25.25
N TRP A 76 -22.24 4.47 -24.04
CA TRP A 76 -22.85 5.56 -23.29
C TRP A 76 -21.80 6.46 -22.63
N TYR A 77 -20.74 5.86 -22.07
CA TYR A 77 -19.60 6.62 -21.57
C TYR A 77 -18.94 7.45 -22.65
N LYS A 78 -18.72 6.91 -23.85
CA LYS A 78 -18.17 7.68 -24.98
C LYS A 78 -19.02 8.90 -25.33
N LYS A 79 -20.35 8.76 -25.39
CA LYS A 79 -21.24 9.90 -25.65
C LYS A 79 -21.12 11.01 -24.60
N ALA A 80 -20.96 10.65 -23.32
CA ALA A 80 -20.74 11.63 -22.25
C ALA A 80 -19.31 12.21 -22.30
N ALA A 81 -18.32 11.38 -22.59
CA ALA A 81 -16.91 11.74 -22.67
C ALA A 81 -16.60 12.69 -23.84
N ASP A 82 -17.23 12.47 -24.99
CA ASP A 82 -17.16 13.32 -26.18
C ASP A 82 -17.76 14.71 -25.93
N GLN A 83 -18.66 14.83 -24.94
CA GLN A 83 -19.20 16.10 -24.46
C GLN A 83 -18.36 16.73 -23.34
N GLY A 84 -17.18 16.17 -23.03
CA GLY A 84 -16.23 16.74 -22.08
C GLY A 84 -16.39 16.25 -20.64
N ASN A 85 -17.28 15.32 -20.32
CA ASN A 85 -17.42 14.83 -18.95
C ASN A 85 -16.17 14.06 -18.50
N ALA A 86 -15.47 14.57 -17.47
CA ALA A 86 -14.19 14.01 -17.04
C ALA A 86 -14.28 12.60 -16.44
N GLU A 87 -15.34 12.30 -15.68
CA GLU A 87 -15.60 10.96 -15.13
C GLU A 87 -15.84 9.95 -16.27
N ALA A 88 -16.68 10.29 -17.25
CA ALA A 88 -16.91 9.45 -18.42
C ALA A 88 -15.62 9.25 -19.24
N GLN A 89 -14.81 10.29 -19.41
CA GLN A 89 -13.50 10.16 -20.05
C GLN A 89 -12.60 9.18 -19.30
N PHE A 90 -12.54 9.28 -17.96
CA PHE A 90 -11.82 8.31 -17.15
C PHE A 90 -12.35 6.89 -17.32
N ASN A 91 -13.67 6.68 -17.25
CA ASN A 91 -14.29 5.36 -17.42
C ASN A 91 -14.01 4.77 -18.80
N VAL A 92 -14.10 5.56 -19.88
CA VAL A 92 -13.70 5.11 -21.22
C VAL A 92 -12.21 4.69 -21.22
N GLY A 93 -11.35 5.46 -20.57
CA GLY A 93 -9.94 5.13 -20.41
C GLY A 93 -9.73 3.78 -19.71
N THR A 94 -10.41 3.56 -18.58
CA THR A 94 -10.35 2.30 -17.81
C THR A 94 -10.82 1.10 -18.62
N MET A 95 -11.92 1.24 -19.38
CA MET A 95 -12.42 0.15 -20.23
C MET A 95 -11.41 -0.23 -21.32
N TYR A 96 -10.72 0.75 -21.93
CA TYR A 96 -9.63 0.47 -22.86
C TYR A 96 -8.40 -0.13 -22.17
N ASP A 97 -8.11 0.27 -20.93
CA ASP A 97 -6.95 -0.20 -20.18
C ASP A 97 -7.06 -1.68 -19.80
N GLN A 98 -8.27 -2.11 -19.43
CA GLN A 98 -8.62 -3.45 -18.96
C GLN A 98 -9.17 -4.36 -20.06
N GLY A 99 -9.55 -3.81 -21.21
CA GLY A 99 -10.19 -4.56 -22.30
C GLY A 99 -11.65 -4.95 -22.00
N GLU A 100 -12.35 -4.11 -21.25
CA GLU A 100 -13.74 -4.35 -20.85
C GLU A 100 -14.71 -3.81 -21.91
N GLY A 101 -15.45 -4.71 -22.57
CA GLY A 101 -16.40 -4.34 -23.63
C GLY A 101 -15.76 -3.81 -24.92
N VAL A 102 -14.41 -3.78 -24.99
CA VAL A 102 -13.58 -3.41 -26.14
C VAL A 102 -12.25 -4.14 -26.05
N THR A 103 -11.56 -4.35 -27.17
CA THR A 103 -10.17 -4.84 -27.15
C THR A 103 -9.29 -3.87 -26.37
N ALA A 104 -8.46 -4.39 -25.46
CA ALA A 104 -7.54 -3.57 -24.68
C ALA A 104 -6.61 -2.76 -25.59
N ASP A 105 -6.47 -1.47 -25.29
CA ASP A 105 -5.62 -0.53 -26.02
C ASP A 105 -5.09 0.53 -25.05
N LYS A 106 -3.84 0.34 -24.61
CA LYS A 106 -3.17 1.27 -23.68
C LYS A 106 -3.02 2.67 -24.25
N SER A 107 -2.84 2.82 -25.57
CA SER A 107 -2.70 4.15 -26.19
C SER A 107 -4.02 4.91 -26.12
N GLN A 108 -5.15 4.24 -26.38
CA GLN A 108 -6.48 4.83 -26.19
C GLN A 108 -6.75 5.15 -24.73
N ALA A 109 -6.43 4.23 -23.81
CA ALA A 109 -6.61 4.45 -22.38
C ALA A 109 -5.91 5.72 -21.91
N ILE A 110 -4.62 5.87 -22.25
CA ILE A 110 -3.80 7.03 -21.88
C ILE A 110 -4.33 8.31 -22.52
N ALA A 111 -4.80 8.27 -23.77
CA ALA A 111 -5.40 9.44 -24.42
C ALA A 111 -6.65 9.93 -23.68
N TRP A 112 -7.49 9.01 -23.20
CA TRP A 112 -8.67 9.35 -22.40
C TRP A 112 -8.33 9.81 -20.99
N TYR A 113 -7.39 9.16 -20.31
CA TYR A 113 -6.88 9.62 -19.01
C TYR A 113 -6.30 11.03 -19.10
N LYS A 114 -5.53 11.36 -20.15
CA LYS A 114 -5.01 12.73 -20.38
C LYS A 114 -6.12 13.77 -20.46
N LYS A 115 -7.23 13.47 -21.14
CA LYS A 115 -8.39 14.38 -21.22
C LYS A 115 -9.03 14.58 -19.84
N ALA A 116 -9.27 13.51 -19.10
CA ALA A 116 -9.87 13.60 -17.76
C ALA A 116 -8.95 14.31 -16.76
N ALA A 117 -7.65 13.98 -16.77
CA ALA A 117 -6.65 14.54 -15.87
C ALA A 117 -6.39 16.04 -16.12
N ALA A 118 -6.47 16.48 -17.39
CA ALA A 118 -6.38 17.89 -17.77
C ALA A 118 -7.54 18.73 -17.17
N GLN A 119 -8.67 18.08 -16.84
CA GLN A 119 -9.81 18.70 -16.17
C GLN A 119 -9.75 18.61 -14.65
N GLY A 120 -8.68 18.05 -14.09
CA GLY A 120 -8.54 17.90 -12.63
C GLY A 120 -9.07 16.58 -12.08
N TYR A 121 -9.53 15.63 -12.89
CA TYR A 121 -10.10 14.39 -12.37
C TYR A 121 -9.05 13.54 -11.63
N LEU A 122 -9.20 13.41 -10.31
CA LEU A 122 -8.21 12.85 -9.39
C LEU A 122 -7.71 11.48 -9.84
N ASN A 123 -8.60 10.51 -10.08
CA ASN A 123 -8.19 9.15 -10.45
C ASN A 123 -7.44 9.12 -11.80
N ALA A 124 -7.77 10.01 -12.73
CA ALA A 124 -7.04 10.10 -14.00
C ALA A 124 -5.63 10.69 -13.82
N GLN A 125 -5.48 11.67 -12.93
CA GLN A 125 -4.16 12.21 -12.58
C GLN A 125 -3.30 11.15 -11.90
N TYR A 126 -3.84 10.43 -10.92
CA TYR A 126 -3.13 9.33 -10.28
C TYR A 126 -2.73 8.24 -11.29
N ASN A 127 -3.65 7.79 -12.13
CA ASN A 127 -3.36 6.76 -13.14
C ASN A 127 -2.31 7.21 -14.17
N LEU A 128 -2.29 8.49 -14.55
CA LEU A 128 -1.20 9.00 -15.39
C LEU A 128 0.14 9.01 -14.66
N GLY A 129 0.14 9.31 -13.36
CA GLY A 129 1.30 9.12 -12.49
C GLY A 129 1.86 7.70 -12.61
N VAL A 130 1.01 6.69 -12.40
CA VAL A 130 1.38 5.27 -12.51
C VAL A 130 1.88 4.90 -13.91
N VAL A 131 1.20 5.36 -14.96
CA VAL A 131 1.58 5.07 -16.35
C VAL A 131 2.98 5.57 -16.66
N TYR A 132 3.29 6.81 -16.29
CA TYR A 132 4.62 7.38 -16.53
C TYR A 132 5.68 6.81 -15.59
N ASP A 133 5.31 6.42 -14.38
CA ASP A 133 6.22 5.85 -13.38
C ASP A 133 6.67 4.45 -13.76
N THR A 134 5.76 3.65 -14.32
CA THR A 134 6.01 2.26 -14.71
C THR A 134 6.41 2.09 -16.17
N GLY A 135 6.14 3.08 -17.02
CA GLY A 135 6.34 2.97 -18.47
C GLY A 135 5.35 2.02 -19.16
N GLN A 136 4.17 1.80 -18.57
CA GLN A 136 3.16 0.94 -19.18
C GLN A 136 2.43 1.66 -20.32
N GLY A 137 2.70 1.26 -21.56
CA GLY A 137 2.07 1.82 -22.76
C GLY A 137 2.67 3.13 -23.28
N VAL A 138 3.64 3.71 -22.57
CA VAL A 138 4.46 4.87 -22.97
C VAL A 138 5.90 4.67 -22.47
N ALA A 139 6.85 5.47 -22.95
CA ALA A 139 8.17 5.51 -22.32
C ALA A 139 8.04 5.95 -20.85
N GLN A 140 8.80 5.29 -19.97
CA GLN A 140 8.92 5.68 -18.58
C GLN A 140 9.47 7.10 -18.47
N ASP A 141 8.83 7.94 -17.66
CA ASP A 141 9.17 9.34 -17.49
C ASP A 141 8.86 9.75 -16.04
N LYS A 142 9.87 9.63 -15.19
CA LYS A 142 9.77 9.90 -13.75
C LYS A 142 9.38 11.36 -13.44
N PRO A 143 9.91 12.39 -14.14
CA PRO A 143 9.42 13.77 -14.00
C PRO A 143 7.93 13.94 -14.35
N GLN A 144 7.43 13.31 -15.41
CA GLN A 144 5.99 13.35 -15.72
C GLN A 144 5.17 12.63 -14.64
N ALA A 145 5.64 11.48 -14.16
CA ALA A 145 4.98 10.77 -13.07
C ALA A 145 4.88 11.62 -11.81
N PHE A 146 5.99 12.24 -11.40
CA PHE A 146 6.05 13.17 -10.27
C PHE A 146 5.05 14.32 -10.44
N ALA A 147 4.98 14.92 -11.64
CA ALA A 147 4.04 16.01 -11.90
C ALA A 147 2.57 15.58 -11.78
N TRP A 148 2.21 14.39 -12.27
CA TRP A 148 0.84 13.88 -12.20
C TRP A 148 0.45 13.41 -10.80
N TYR A 149 1.33 12.67 -10.12
CA TYR A 149 1.12 12.33 -8.71
C TYR A 149 1.01 13.58 -7.84
N SER A 150 1.83 14.61 -8.07
CA SER A 150 1.74 15.88 -7.30
C SER A 150 0.36 16.52 -7.40
N LYS A 151 -0.25 16.54 -8.60
CA LYS A 151 -1.61 17.07 -8.78
C LYS A 151 -2.67 16.26 -8.03
N ALA A 152 -2.58 14.94 -8.06
CA ALA A 152 -3.51 14.09 -7.30
C ALA A 152 -3.29 14.23 -5.79
N ALA A 153 -2.02 14.33 -5.35
CA ALA A 153 -1.65 14.50 -3.95
C ALA A 153 -2.12 15.84 -3.37
N GLU A 154 -2.07 16.91 -4.16
CA GLU A 154 -2.61 18.24 -3.85
C GLU A 154 -4.14 18.22 -3.65
N GLN A 155 -4.84 17.28 -4.29
CA GLN A 155 -6.28 17.06 -4.09
C GLN A 155 -6.61 16.17 -2.88
N GLY A 156 -5.60 15.68 -2.17
CA GLY A 156 -5.79 14.90 -0.95
C GLY A 156 -5.63 13.39 -1.12
N ASP A 157 -5.31 12.88 -2.31
CA ASP A 157 -5.18 11.43 -2.52
C ASP A 157 -4.00 10.84 -1.71
N ALA A 158 -4.28 9.89 -0.82
CA ALA A 158 -3.28 9.36 0.12
C ALA A 158 -2.18 8.54 -0.58
N ASP A 159 -2.52 7.76 -1.62
CA ASP A 159 -1.54 6.98 -2.38
C ASP A 159 -0.63 7.91 -3.21
N ALA A 160 -1.19 8.94 -3.85
CA ALA A 160 -0.41 9.96 -4.54
C ALA A 160 0.51 10.73 -3.59
N GLN A 161 0.02 11.11 -2.40
CA GLN A 161 0.83 11.78 -1.38
C GLN A 161 1.99 10.90 -0.93
N PHE A 162 1.77 9.60 -0.73
CA PHE A 162 2.84 8.65 -0.44
C PHE A 162 3.84 8.57 -1.59
N ASN A 163 3.39 8.44 -2.85
CA ASN A 163 4.27 8.36 -4.01
C ASN A 163 5.11 9.64 -4.20
N VAL A 164 4.51 10.82 -4.02
CA VAL A 164 5.25 12.09 -4.03
C VAL A 164 6.28 12.15 -2.90
N GLY A 165 5.93 11.67 -1.71
CA GLY A 165 6.87 11.53 -0.59
C GLY A 165 8.07 10.67 -0.96
N THR A 166 7.82 9.49 -1.53
CA THR A 166 8.87 8.55 -1.98
C THR A 166 9.75 9.12 -3.09
N MET A 167 9.16 9.82 -4.06
CA MET A 167 9.92 10.47 -5.12
C MET A 167 10.86 11.56 -4.59
N TYR A 168 10.41 12.37 -3.63
CA TYR A 168 11.30 13.31 -2.93
C TYR A 168 12.35 12.59 -2.06
N ASP A 169 12.00 11.47 -1.44
CA ASP A 169 12.89 10.71 -0.57
C ASP A 169 14.09 10.13 -1.33
N GLN A 170 13.80 9.59 -2.51
CA GLN A 170 14.76 8.91 -3.37
C GLN A 170 15.42 9.85 -4.39
N GLY A 171 14.80 10.99 -4.70
CA GLY A 171 15.21 11.85 -5.81
C GLY A 171 14.84 11.27 -7.17
N ASP A 172 13.70 10.55 -7.24
CA ASP A 172 13.24 9.89 -8.45
C ASP A 172 12.19 10.76 -9.17
N GLY A 173 12.55 11.31 -10.33
CA GLY A 173 11.70 12.25 -11.07
C GLY A 173 11.68 13.69 -10.53
N THR A 174 12.35 13.95 -9.42
CA THR A 174 12.52 15.28 -8.82
C THR A 174 13.82 15.32 -8.01
N ASP A 175 14.28 16.51 -7.61
CA ASP A 175 15.46 16.61 -6.75
C ASP A 175 15.18 16.00 -5.36
N LYS A 176 16.12 15.18 -4.87
CA LYS A 176 16.03 14.57 -3.54
C LYS A 176 15.85 15.64 -2.46
N ASN A 177 14.80 15.51 -1.67
CA ASN A 177 14.49 16.43 -0.58
C ASN A 177 13.73 15.70 0.56
N LYS A 178 14.49 15.20 1.54
CA LYS A 178 13.97 14.47 2.70
C LYS A 178 12.93 15.27 3.51
N SER A 179 13.10 16.59 3.63
CA SER A 179 12.14 17.43 4.38
C SER A 179 10.77 17.54 3.69
N LYS A 180 10.77 17.64 2.35
CA LYS A 180 9.54 17.56 1.56
C LYS A 180 8.93 16.15 1.61
N ALA A 181 9.76 15.10 1.59
CA ALA A 181 9.29 13.73 1.77
C ALA A 181 8.54 13.55 3.10
N VAL A 182 9.12 14.00 4.22
CA VAL A 182 8.43 14.02 5.55
C VAL A 182 7.09 14.75 5.47
N THR A 183 7.03 15.89 4.79
CA THR A 183 5.78 16.67 4.66
C THR A 183 4.70 15.89 3.92
N TRP A 184 5.05 15.22 2.82
CA TRP A 184 4.09 14.44 2.03
C TRP A 184 3.72 13.12 2.69
N TYR A 185 4.68 12.39 3.25
CA TYR A 185 4.40 11.20 4.04
C TYR A 185 3.49 11.52 5.22
N ARG A 186 3.67 12.65 5.92
CA ARG A 186 2.77 13.06 7.01
C ARG A 186 1.32 13.16 6.54
N LYS A 187 1.06 13.81 5.41
CA LYS A 187 -0.30 13.93 4.88
C LYS A 187 -0.92 12.55 4.58
N ALA A 188 -0.16 11.65 3.95
CA ALA A 188 -0.64 10.29 3.66
C ALA A 188 -0.86 9.47 4.96
N ALA A 189 0.07 9.58 5.91
CA ALA A 189 0.05 8.86 7.17
C ALA A 189 -1.12 9.29 8.08
N GLU A 190 -1.45 10.58 8.07
CA GLU A 190 -2.61 11.14 8.78
C GLU A 190 -3.94 10.61 8.21
N GLN A 191 -3.95 10.18 6.95
CA GLN A 191 -5.09 9.51 6.31
C GLN A 191 -5.11 7.98 6.51
N GLY A 192 -4.15 7.43 7.25
CA GLY A 192 -4.09 6.00 7.56
C GLY A 192 -3.18 5.17 6.65
N LYS A 193 -2.50 5.77 5.65
CA LYS A 193 -1.60 5.03 4.75
C LYS A 193 -0.45 4.39 5.53
N VAL A 194 -0.48 3.06 5.63
CA VAL A 194 0.42 2.26 6.50
C VAL A 194 1.88 2.47 6.13
N GLU A 195 2.20 2.43 4.84
CA GLU A 195 3.56 2.59 4.32
C GLU A 195 4.11 3.99 4.61
N ALA A 196 3.25 5.01 4.59
CA ALA A 196 3.64 6.37 4.96
C ALA A 196 3.88 6.52 6.46
N GLN A 197 3.06 5.87 7.29
CA GLN A 197 3.26 5.84 8.76
C GLN A 197 4.57 5.15 9.11
N TYR A 198 4.85 3.99 8.50
CA TYR A 198 6.12 3.28 8.67
C TYR A 198 7.31 4.15 8.26
N ASN A 199 7.28 4.74 7.05
CA ASN A 199 8.37 5.59 6.57
C ASN A 199 8.59 6.83 7.44
N LEU A 200 7.54 7.45 7.98
CA LEU A 200 7.70 8.53 8.96
C LEU A 200 8.36 8.05 10.24
N GLY A 201 8.01 6.85 10.72
CA GLY A 201 8.67 6.23 11.86
C GLY A 201 10.18 6.15 11.65
N ILE A 202 10.61 5.64 10.49
CA ILE A 202 12.02 5.57 10.09
C ILE A 202 12.66 6.95 10.05
N MET A 203 12.05 7.91 9.37
CA MET A 203 12.59 9.27 9.23
C MET A 203 12.78 9.97 10.58
N TYR A 204 11.87 9.77 11.53
CA TYR A 204 12.00 10.29 12.88
C TYR A 204 13.04 9.56 13.73
N ARG A 205 13.17 8.23 13.58
CA ARG A 205 14.18 7.43 14.28
C ARG A 205 15.59 7.83 13.84
N ASP A 206 15.76 8.06 12.54
CA ASP A 206 17.07 8.29 11.92
C ASP A 206 17.41 9.78 11.78
N GLY A 207 16.42 10.68 11.98
CA GLY A 207 16.60 12.13 11.83
C GLY A 207 16.74 12.57 10.37
N GLU A 208 16.10 11.87 9.43
CA GLU A 208 16.18 12.17 8.01
C GLU A 208 15.12 13.18 7.59
N GLY A 209 15.54 14.41 7.24
CA GLY A 209 14.61 15.47 6.81
C GLY A 209 13.74 16.06 7.93
N VAL A 210 13.86 15.53 9.14
CA VAL A 210 13.25 15.98 10.39
C VAL A 210 14.24 15.76 11.54
N ALA A 211 14.10 16.50 12.63
CA ALA A 211 14.92 16.24 13.82
C ALA A 211 14.65 14.83 14.35
N LYS A 212 15.70 14.12 14.77
CA LYS A 212 15.58 12.81 15.41
C LYS A 212 14.70 12.92 16.65
N ASP A 213 13.66 12.08 16.71
CA ASP A 213 12.69 12.04 17.80
C ASP A 213 12.13 10.61 17.92
N GLY A 214 12.65 9.85 18.88
CA GLY A 214 12.24 8.46 19.10
C GLY A 214 10.79 8.33 19.59
N ALA A 215 10.25 9.31 20.32
CA ALA A 215 8.85 9.25 20.75
C ALA A 215 7.89 9.46 19.57
N ALA A 216 8.25 10.36 18.64
CA ALA A 216 7.53 10.52 17.38
C ALA A 216 7.65 9.28 16.49
N ALA A 217 8.85 8.69 16.40
CA ALA A 217 9.08 7.45 15.65
C ALA A 217 8.18 6.32 16.17
N PHE A 218 8.20 6.08 17.49
CA PHE A 218 7.36 5.09 18.16
C PHE A 218 5.88 5.31 17.86
N SER A 219 5.41 6.56 17.94
CA SER A 219 4.01 6.89 17.69
C SER A 219 3.57 6.57 16.26
N TRP A 220 4.44 6.79 15.27
CA TRP A 220 4.13 6.48 13.88
C TRP A 220 4.23 4.98 13.57
N PHE A 221 5.26 4.30 14.07
CA PHE A 221 5.35 2.84 13.97
C PHE A 221 4.13 2.17 14.62
N LYS A 222 3.69 2.64 15.80
CA LYS A 222 2.52 2.09 16.50
C LYS A 222 1.25 2.13 15.65
N LYS A 223 1.02 3.22 14.93
CA LYS A 223 -0.12 3.31 13.99
C LYS A 223 -0.02 2.29 12.85
N ALA A 224 1.17 2.10 12.26
CA ALA A 224 1.37 1.12 11.20
C ALA A 224 1.23 -0.33 11.74
N ALA A 225 1.83 -0.61 12.90
CA ALA A 225 1.81 -1.91 13.55
C ALA A 225 0.41 -2.35 14.00
N GLU A 226 -0.41 -1.41 14.48
CA GLU A 226 -1.82 -1.64 14.83
C GLU A 226 -2.68 -1.96 13.59
N GLN A 227 -2.24 -1.54 12.41
CA GLN A 227 -2.85 -1.91 11.13
C GLN A 227 -2.28 -3.21 10.52
N GLY A 228 -1.38 -3.88 11.25
CA GLY A 228 -0.85 -5.19 10.86
C GLY A 228 0.52 -5.18 10.18
N ASP A 229 1.18 -4.03 10.04
CA ASP A 229 2.50 -3.97 9.40
C ASP A 229 3.57 -4.71 10.23
N ALA A 230 4.14 -5.78 9.68
CA ALA A 230 5.09 -6.64 10.38
C ALA A 230 6.40 -5.92 10.71
N SER A 231 6.93 -5.13 9.78
CA SER A 231 8.17 -4.37 10.00
C SER A 231 7.99 -3.30 11.08
N ALA A 232 6.84 -2.62 11.14
CA ALA A 232 6.52 -1.70 12.22
C ALA A 232 6.35 -2.42 13.56
N GLN A 233 5.73 -3.61 13.58
CA GLN A 233 5.64 -4.44 14.79
C GLN A 233 7.03 -4.84 15.31
N PHE A 234 7.93 -5.25 14.41
CA PHE A 234 9.33 -5.52 14.74
C PHE A 234 10.02 -4.28 15.33
N ASN A 235 9.93 -3.13 14.65
CA ASN A 235 10.58 -1.90 15.11
C ASN A 235 10.07 -1.46 16.49
N ILE A 236 8.78 -1.59 16.77
CA ILE A 236 8.24 -1.33 18.12
C ILE A 236 8.81 -2.31 19.14
N GLY A 237 8.91 -3.59 18.78
CA GLY A 237 9.53 -4.60 19.63
C GLY A 237 10.96 -4.21 20.01
N ALA A 238 11.77 -3.82 19.01
CA ALA A 238 13.13 -3.35 19.22
C ALA A 238 13.21 -2.08 20.07
N MET A 239 12.34 -1.09 19.81
CA MET A 239 12.30 0.14 20.61
C MET A 239 11.95 -0.12 22.09
N TYR A 240 11.08 -1.10 22.36
CA TYR A 240 10.80 -1.52 23.74
C TYR A 240 11.96 -2.29 24.37
N ALA A 241 12.69 -3.11 23.62
CA ALA A 241 13.86 -3.85 24.12
C ALA A 241 15.03 -2.90 24.44
N ASP A 242 15.28 -1.90 23.58
CA ASP A 242 16.43 -1.00 23.72
C ASP A 242 16.12 0.25 24.55
N GLY A 243 14.84 0.57 24.77
CA GLY A 243 14.42 1.84 25.36
C GLY A 243 14.72 3.06 24.47
N ASP A 244 14.73 2.90 23.14
CA ASP A 244 14.99 4.00 22.20
C ASP A 244 13.76 4.91 22.08
N GLY A 245 13.86 6.12 22.62
CA GLY A 245 12.78 7.13 22.56
C GLY A 245 11.59 6.87 23.49
N ILE A 246 11.56 5.71 24.16
CA ILE A 246 10.55 5.29 25.12
C ILE A 246 11.20 4.57 26.30
N GLY A 247 10.44 4.25 27.35
CA GLY A 247 10.95 3.40 28.43
C GLY A 247 11.12 1.96 27.96
N GLN A 248 12.23 1.33 28.35
CA GLN A 248 12.46 -0.09 28.12
C GLN A 248 11.35 -0.93 28.78
N ASP A 249 10.81 -1.91 28.05
CA ASP A 249 9.81 -2.87 28.50
C ASP A 249 9.92 -4.17 27.69
N ASP A 250 10.76 -5.08 28.15
CA ASP A 250 11.02 -6.36 27.48
C ASP A 250 9.75 -7.23 27.31
N ALA A 251 8.75 -7.09 28.20
CA ALA A 251 7.50 -7.83 28.07
C ALA A 251 6.67 -7.31 26.88
N GLN A 252 6.64 -5.99 26.67
CA GLN A 252 6.07 -5.40 25.46
C GLN A 252 6.90 -5.76 24.23
N ALA A 253 8.24 -5.76 24.33
CA ALA A 253 9.10 -6.16 23.22
C ALA A 253 8.74 -7.57 22.71
N ILE A 254 8.66 -8.56 23.61
CA ILE A 254 8.24 -9.92 23.27
C ILE A 254 6.84 -9.96 22.68
N ALA A 255 5.88 -9.23 23.25
CA ALA A 255 4.51 -9.20 22.74
C ALA A 255 4.45 -8.68 21.29
N TRP A 256 5.25 -7.68 20.94
CA TRP A 256 5.32 -7.13 19.58
C TRP A 256 6.12 -8.02 18.63
N PHE A 257 7.26 -8.56 19.06
CA PHE A 257 8.00 -9.53 18.25
C PHE A 257 7.18 -10.79 17.96
N LEU A 258 6.36 -11.27 18.90
CA LEU A 258 5.45 -12.41 18.64
C LEU A 258 4.44 -12.11 17.52
N LYS A 259 3.94 -10.86 17.42
CA LYS A 259 3.05 -10.45 16.33
C LYS A 259 3.77 -10.41 14.99
N ALA A 260 4.98 -9.85 14.95
CA ALA A 260 5.80 -9.79 13.75
C ALA A 260 6.22 -11.20 13.28
N ALA A 261 6.69 -12.05 14.21
CA ALA A 261 7.07 -13.43 13.94
C ALA A 261 5.89 -14.30 13.48
N ALA A 262 4.66 -14.02 13.92
CA ALA A 262 3.46 -14.68 13.39
C ALA A 262 3.22 -14.36 11.89
N GLN A 263 3.86 -13.31 11.38
CA GLN A 263 3.88 -12.92 9.96
C GLN A 263 5.20 -13.30 9.26
N ASN A 264 6.01 -14.17 9.88
CA ASN A 264 7.32 -14.63 9.42
C ASN A 264 8.38 -13.51 9.32
N ASP A 265 8.29 -12.49 10.16
CA ASP A 265 9.38 -11.52 10.34
C ASP A 265 10.58 -12.22 10.99
N VAL A 266 11.63 -12.43 10.19
CA VAL A 266 12.78 -13.25 10.57
C VAL A 266 13.64 -12.61 11.67
N GLU A 267 13.68 -11.28 11.70
CA GLU A 267 14.44 -10.52 12.70
C GLU A 267 13.72 -10.59 14.05
N ALA A 268 12.38 -10.55 14.06
CA ALA A 268 11.58 -10.79 15.25
C ALA A 268 11.72 -12.24 15.76
N GLU A 269 11.72 -13.23 14.87
CA GLU A 269 11.99 -14.63 15.25
C GLU A 269 13.37 -14.76 15.91
N TYR A 270 14.41 -14.19 15.30
CA TYR A 270 15.75 -14.21 15.86
C TYR A 270 15.82 -13.52 17.25
N ASN A 271 15.24 -12.33 17.39
CA ASN A 271 15.24 -11.59 18.64
C ASN A 271 14.45 -12.31 19.75
N LEU A 272 13.34 -12.98 19.43
CA LEU A 272 12.67 -13.86 20.40
C LEU A 272 13.58 -15.00 20.86
N GLY A 273 14.36 -15.58 19.95
CA GLY A 273 15.37 -16.58 20.27
C GLY A 273 16.37 -16.08 21.31
N VAL A 274 16.93 -14.88 21.07
CA VAL A 274 17.86 -14.20 21.98
C VAL A 274 17.22 -13.93 23.34
N MET A 275 16.04 -13.30 23.36
CA MET A 275 15.37 -12.94 24.63
C MET A 275 15.03 -14.18 25.47
N PHE A 276 14.60 -15.29 24.87
CA PHE A 276 14.37 -16.55 25.60
C PHE A 276 15.66 -17.24 26.05
N ARG A 277 16.77 -17.09 25.31
CA ARG A 277 18.08 -17.63 25.69
C ARG A 277 18.64 -16.89 26.90
N ASP A 278 18.52 -15.56 26.90
CA ASP A 278 19.17 -14.71 27.89
C ASP A 278 18.27 -14.41 29.10
N GLY A 279 16.95 -14.58 28.95
CA GLY A 279 15.98 -14.32 29.99
C GLY A 279 15.63 -12.84 30.14
N GLU A 280 15.71 -12.09 29.04
CA GLU A 280 15.33 -10.67 28.98
C GLU A 280 13.80 -10.56 28.90
N GLY A 281 13.17 -9.92 29.88
CA GLY A 281 11.71 -9.83 29.99
C GLY A 281 10.93 -11.11 30.29
N VAL A 282 11.59 -12.27 30.27
CA VAL A 282 10.99 -13.59 30.53
C VAL A 282 11.94 -14.49 31.29
N THR A 283 11.40 -15.51 31.95
CA THR A 283 12.23 -16.59 32.47
C THR A 283 12.99 -17.26 31.31
N LYS A 284 14.31 -17.35 31.44
CA LYS A 284 15.18 -18.10 30.52
C LYS A 284 14.57 -19.45 30.15
N ASN A 285 14.48 -19.73 28.86
CA ASN A 285 13.79 -20.88 28.31
C ASN A 285 14.49 -21.38 27.04
N GLY A 286 15.47 -22.27 27.21
CA GLY A 286 16.23 -22.84 26.10
C GLY A 286 15.38 -23.53 25.03
N PRO A 287 14.36 -24.35 25.37
CA PRO A 287 13.49 -24.93 24.36
C PRO A 287 12.76 -23.90 23.48
N LYS A 288 12.29 -22.79 24.05
CA LYS A 288 11.70 -21.69 23.26
C LYS A 288 12.73 -20.94 22.44
N ALA A 289 13.92 -20.71 22.99
CA ALA A 289 15.02 -20.08 22.25
C ALA A 289 15.40 -20.91 21.01
N ILE A 290 15.55 -22.23 21.19
CA ILE A 290 15.79 -23.19 20.10
C ILE A 290 14.68 -23.10 19.05
N TYR A 291 13.40 -23.18 19.46
CA TYR A 291 12.27 -23.09 18.54
C TYR A 291 12.34 -21.84 17.64
N TRP A 292 12.63 -20.68 18.22
CA TRP A 292 12.71 -19.42 17.48
C TRP A 292 13.95 -19.33 16.59
N PHE A 293 15.11 -19.79 17.07
CA PHE A 293 16.31 -19.86 16.22
C PHE A 293 16.16 -20.84 15.06
N GLU A 294 15.50 -21.98 15.26
CA GLU A 294 15.21 -22.96 14.20
C GLU A 294 14.37 -22.30 13.09
N ARG A 295 13.29 -21.60 13.46
CA ARG A 295 12.44 -20.86 12.52
C ARG A 295 13.20 -19.78 11.76
N ALA A 296 13.94 -18.92 12.46
CA ALA A 296 14.71 -17.87 11.80
C ALA A 296 15.76 -18.45 10.83
N ALA A 297 16.39 -19.58 11.19
CA ALA A 297 17.32 -20.27 10.31
C ALA A 297 16.64 -20.98 9.11
N GLU A 298 15.39 -21.43 9.24
CA GLU A 298 14.57 -21.90 8.10
C GLU A 298 14.29 -20.75 7.12
N HIS A 299 14.10 -19.53 7.64
CA HIS A 299 14.04 -18.29 6.86
C HIS A 299 15.42 -17.72 6.48
N ARG A 300 16.45 -18.57 6.51
CA ARG A 300 17.82 -18.29 6.04
C ARG A 300 18.59 -17.25 6.85
N TYR A 301 18.21 -17.00 8.11
CA TYR A 301 19.00 -16.14 9.00
C TYR A 301 20.21 -16.89 9.55
N ALA A 302 21.40 -16.55 9.04
CA ALA A 302 22.63 -17.28 9.34
C ALA A 302 23.03 -17.19 10.82
N ASP A 303 22.84 -16.02 11.45
CA ASP A 303 23.12 -15.78 12.87
C ASP A 303 22.25 -16.64 13.80
N ALA A 304 21.01 -16.94 13.39
CA ALA A 304 20.14 -17.83 14.16
C ALA A 304 20.71 -19.26 14.20
N ALA A 305 21.17 -19.77 13.05
CA ALA A 305 21.82 -21.07 12.96
C ALA A 305 23.12 -21.11 13.76
N TYR A 306 23.90 -20.01 13.73
CA TYR A 306 25.12 -19.89 14.53
C TYR A 306 24.83 -19.92 16.03
N ASN A 307 23.91 -19.07 16.51
CA ASN A 307 23.53 -19.03 17.92
C ASN A 307 22.96 -20.36 18.42
N LEU A 308 22.21 -21.06 17.59
CA LEU A 308 21.72 -22.39 17.92
C LEU A 308 22.87 -23.42 18.03
N ALA A 309 23.87 -23.34 17.16
CA ALA A 309 25.07 -24.16 17.27
C ALA A 309 25.83 -23.90 18.57
N MET A 310 25.97 -22.63 18.95
CA MET A 310 26.61 -22.20 20.19
C MET A 310 25.86 -22.72 21.43
N MET A 311 24.52 -22.65 21.44
CA MET A 311 23.71 -23.20 22.52
C MET A 311 23.94 -24.70 22.73
N TYR A 312 23.98 -25.49 21.64
CA TYR A 312 24.28 -26.92 21.73
C TYR A 312 25.74 -27.20 22.09
N ARG A 313 26.69 -26.36 21.68
CA ARG A 313 28.10 -26.52 22.04
C ARG A 313 28.32 -26.31 23.54
N ASP A 314 27.75 -25.23 24.08
CA ASP A 314 28.04 -24.76 25.44
C ASP A 314 27.06 -25.32 26.48
N GLY A 315 25.99 -25.98 26.02
CA GLY A 315 24.91 -26.43 26.90
C GLY A 315 24.09 -25.26 27.48
N ASP A 316 23.94 -24.19 26.72
CA ASP A 316 23.24 -22.99 27.16
C ASP A 316 21.72 -23.17 27.00
N GLY A 317 21.01 -23.40 28.12
CA GLY A 317 19.57 -23.65 28.12
C GLY A 317 19.16 -25.02 27.56
N VAL A 318 20.11 -25.84 27.13
CA VAL A 318 19.93 -27.20 26.60
C VAL A 318 21.10 -28.09 27.01
N ALA A 319 20.96 -29.41 26.98
CA ALA A 319 22.11 -30.30 27.17
C ALA A 319 23.11 -30.10 26.02
N ALA A 320 24.40 -30.05 26.37
CA ALA A 320 25.45 -29.96 25.36
C ALA A 320 25.41 -31.17 24.41
N ASP A 321 25.48 -30.90 23.11
CA ASP A 321 25.38 -31.88 22.02
C ASP A 321 26.31 -31.46 20.86
N ALA A 322 27.51 -32.05 20.84
CA ALA A 322 28.53 -31.72 19.84
C ALA A 322 28.10 -32.06 18.40
N ALA A 323 27.27 -33.10 18.22
CA ALA A 323 26.81 -33.51 16.89
C ALA A 323 25.83 -32.48 16.32
N LYS A 324 24.86 -32.04 17.13
CA LYS A 324 23.94 -30.97 16.75
C LYS A 324 24.65 -29.64 16.56
N ALA A 325 25.58 -29.29 17.46
CA ALA A 325 26.38 -28.09 17.29
C ALA A 325 27.10 -28.09 15.92
N ALA A 326 27.78 -29.18 15.56
CA ALA A 326 28.46 -29.31 14.26
C ALA A 326 27.50 -29.29 13.07
N GLU A 327 26.27 -29.80 13.19
CA GLU A 327 25.22 -29.69 12.17
C GLU A 327 24.81 -28.22 11.95
N TRP A 328 24.50 -27.51 13.03
CA TRP A 328 24.06 -26.12 12.95
C TRP A 328 25.17 -25.17 12.51
N PHE A 329 26.44 -25.40 12.90
CA PHE A 329 27.57 -24.64 12.34
C PHE A 329 27.71 -24.84 10.82
N ARG A 330 27.55 -26.08 10.32
CA ARG A 330 27.55 -26.34 8.88
C ARG A 330 26.39 -25.63 8.17
N LYS A 331 25.20 -25.62 8.79
CA LYS A 331 24.03 -24.89 8.27
C LYS A 331 24.28 -23.38 8.25
N ALA A 332 24.81 -22.79 9.32
CA ALA A 332 25.16 -21.37 9.38
C ALA A 332 26.14 -20.98 8.27
N LYS A 333 27.20 -21.77 8.06
CA LYS A 333 28.15 -21.57 6.96
C LYS A 333 27.49 -21.65 5.58
N HIS A 334 26.60 -22.62 5.36
CA HIS A 334 25.84 -22.72 4.10
C HIS A 334 24.90 -21.53 3.88
N LEU A 335 24.35 -20.96 4.96
CA LEU A 335 23.53 -19.75 4.91
C LEU A 335 24.36 -18.47 4.70
N GLY A 336 25.69 -18.56 4.74
CA GLY A 336 26.59 -17.44 4.50
C GLY A 336 27.04 -16.70 5.76
N TYR A 337 27.02 -17.33 6.94
CA TYR A 337 27.58 -16.75 8.16
C TYR A 337 29.05 -16.37 7.95
N ASP A 338 29.40 -15.12 8.24
CA ASP A 338 30.71 -14.50 7.97
C ASP A 338 31.49 -14.13 9.25
N GLY A 339 31.10 -14.69 10.41
CA GLY A 339 31.78 -14.46 11.68
C GLY A 339 33.28 -14.79 11.66
N ASN A 340 34.03 -14.16 12.58
CA ASN A 340 35.49 -14.22 12.65
C ASN A 340 36.04 -15.65 12.58
N ALA A 341 37.07 -15.84 11.74
CA ALA A 341 37.71 -17.13 11.45
C ALA A 341 38.30 -17.86 12.68
N ASP A 342 38.43 -17.17 13.82
CA ASP A 342 38.99 -17.69 15.08
C ASP A 342 37.97 -18.45 15.96
N GLU A 343 36.67 -18.45 15.60
CA GLU A 343 35.60 -19.11 16.37
C GLU A 343 35.10 -20.42 15.72
N GLN A 344 35.74 -20.91 14.66
CA GLN A 344 35.37 -22.19 14.04
C GLN A 344 35.77 -23.37 14.94
N PRO A 345 34.86 -24.31 15.24
CA PRO A 345 35.26 -25.56 15.89
C PRO A 345 36.19 -26.33 14.95
N GLU A 346 37.37 -26.71 15.45
CA GLU A 346 38.32 -27.55 14.71
C GLU A 346 37.62 -28.82 14.20
N ASP A 347 37.91 -29.15 12.95
CA ASP A 347 37.43 -30.36 12.30
C ASP A 347 37.85 -31.60 13.11
N PRO A 348 36.90 -32.39 13.65
CA PRO A 348 37.23 -33.58 14.44
C PRO A 348 37.82 -34.71 13.60
N SER A 349 37.97 -34.55 12.28
CA SER A 349 38.57 -35.54 11.38
C SER A 349 40.08 -35.42 11.19
N GLY A 350 40.78 -34.65 12.04
CA GLY A 350 42.25 -34.60 12.12
C GLY A 350 42.87 -35.92 12.55
N GLY A 351 42.89 -36.90 11.64
CA GLY A 351 43.52 -38.20 11.81
C GLY A 351 45.01 -38.06 12.11
N GLN A 352 45.42 -38.63 13.24
CA GLN A 352 46.83 -38.89 13.56
C GLN A 352 47.46 -39.70 12.43
N THR A 353 48.43 -39.10 11.73
CA THR A 353 49.43 -39.87 10.99
C THR A 353 50.65 -40.01 11.89
N ILE A 354 50.88 -41.23 12.37
CA ILE A 354 52.13 -41.64 13.03
C ILE A 354 53.13 -41.95 11.90
N PRO A 355 54.30 -41.29 11.83
CA PRO A 355 55.38 -41.73 10.97
C PRO A 355 56.26 -42.77 11.68
N ILE A 356 56.25 -43.97 11.08
CA ILE A 356 57.15 -45.16 11.17
C ILE A 356 57.89 -45.40 12.48
#